data_AF-A0A377U277-F1
#
_entry.id   AF-A0A377U277-F1
#
_cell.length_a   1.000
_cell.length_b   1.000
_cell.length_c   1.000
_cell.angle_alpha   90.00
_cell.angle_beta   90.00
_cell.angle_gamma   90.00
#
_symmetry.space_group_name_H-M   'P 1'
#
loop_
_entity.id
_entity.type
_entity.pdbx_description
1 polymer ?
#
loop_
_entity_poly.entity_id
_entity_poly.type
_entity_poly.pdbx_seq_one_letter_code
_entity_poly.pdbx_strand_id
1 'polypeptide(L)'
;MTPIVCVQNLYNVAHRADDALVDALAAQHIAWVPFFPLGGFTPLQAQELNEVAASLEATPMQVALAWLLQRAPNILLIPGTSSRTHLAENIAAAELVLPAEALRTLDNIATAARR
;
A
#
# COMPACT_ATOMS: atom_id res chain seq x y z
N MET A 1 -23.21 -20.43 -11.30
CA MET A 1 -22.32 -19.26 -11.15
C MET A 1 -21.79 -19.27 -9.71
N THR A 2 -20.52 -18.94 -9.49
CA THR A 2 -19.89 -18.91 -8.16
C THR A 2 -19.60 -17.46 -7.75
N PRO A 3 -19.75 -17.07 -6.47
CA PRO A 3 -19.37 -15.73 -6.03
C PRO A 3 -17.86 -15.52 -6.15
N ILE A 4 -17.46 -14.32 -6.56
CA ILE A 4 -16.07 -13.86 -6.51
C ILE A 4 -15.80 -13.32 -5.11
N VAL A 5 -14.80 -13.89 -4.43
CA VAL A 5 -14.45 -13.50 -3.05
C VAL A 5 -13.22 -12.61 -2.97
N CYS A 6 -12.41 -12.55 -4.03
CA CYS A 6 -11.14 -11.85 -4.06
C CYS A 6 -10.76 -11.44 -5.48
N VAL A 7 -10.15 -10.26 -5.62
CA VAL A 7 -9.42 -9.84 -6.81
C VAL A 7 -7.96 -9.55 -6.41
N GLN A 8 -7.02 -10.08 -7.17
CA GLN A 8 -5.58 -9.89 -6.94
C GLN A 8 -4.93 -9.24 -8.17
N ASN A 9 -4.54 -7.98 -8.03
CA ASN A 9 -3.93 -7.15 -9.09
C ASN A 9 -2.72 -6.38 -8.56
N LEU A 10 -1.95 -5.77 -9.48
CA LEU A 10 -0.88 -4.83 -9.13
C LEU A 10 -1.50 -3.58 -8.51
N TYR A 11 -1.13 -3.27 -7.27
CA TYR A 11 -1.58 -2.04 -6.63
C TYR A 11 -0.64 -1.66 -5.49
N ASN A 12 -0.19 -0.41 -5.46
CA ASN A 12 0.65 0.13 -4.40
C ASN A 12 0.62 1.66 -4.38
N VAL A 13 1.43 2.29 -3.51
CA VAL A 13 1.48 3.74 -3.34
C VAL A 13 1.69 4.50 -4.66
N ALA A 14 2.43 3.93 -5.62
CA ALA A 14 2.69 4.52 -6.94
C ALA A 14 1.75 4.01 -8.04
N HIS A 15 1.39 2.72 -8.01
CA HIS A 15 0.57 2.06 -9.03
C HIS A 15 -0.89 2.01 -8.60
N ARG A 16 -1.66 3.04 -8.99
CA ARG A 16 -3.07 3.24 -8.57
C ARG A 16 -4.10 3.22 -9.72
N ALA A 17 -3.82 2.49 -10.78
CA ALA A 17 -4.73 2.42 -11.94
C ALA A 17 -6.13 1.91 -11.57
N ASP A 18 -6.21 1.03 -10.57
CA ASP A 18 -7.43 0.34 -10.16
C ASP A 18 -8.15 1.00 -8.97
N ASP A 19 -7.90 2.27 -8.65
CA ASP A 19 -8.54 2.96 -7.50
C ASP A 19 -10.07 2.80 -7.48
N ALA A 20 -10.73 3.04 -8.62
CA ALA A 20 -12.18 2.90 -8.72
C ALA A 20 -12.66 1.44 -8.54
N LEU A 21 -11.84 0.46 -8.94
CA LEU A 21 -12.15 -0.95 -8.77
C LEU A 21 -12.00 -1.37 -7.30
N VAL A 22 -10.95 -0.90 -6.62
CA VAL A 22 -10.76 -1.10 -5.17
C VAL A 22 -11.99 -0.61 -4.41
N ASP A 23 -12.45 0.61 -4.72
CA ASP A 23 -13.61 1.22 -4.05
C ASP A 23 -14.91 0.44 -4.35
N ALA A 24 -15.11 0.03 -5.61
CA ALA A 24 -16.29 -0.74 -6.00
C ALA A 24 -16.34 -2.13 -5.32
N LEU A 25 -15.19 -2.77 -5.13
CA LEU A 25 -15.09 -4.06 -4.44
C LEU A 25 -15.24 -3.91 -2.93
N ALA A 26 -14.76 -2.80 -2.35
CA ALA A 26 -14.96 -2.48 -0.94
C ALA A 26 -16.45 -2.37 -0.60
N ALA A 27 -17.23 -1.67 -1.43
CA ALA A 27 -18.68 -1.56 -1.29
C ALA A 27 -19.43 -2.90 -1.40
N GLN A 28 -18.82 -3.90 -2.04
CA GLN A 28 -19.36 -5.25 -2.20
C GLN A 28 -18.79 -6.26 -1.19
N HIS A 29 -17.92 -5.82 -0.27
CA HIS A 29 -17.20 -6.68 0.67
C HIS A 29 -16.36 -7.78 -0.02
N ILE A 30 -15.82 -7.50 -1.21
CA ILE A 30 -14.92 -8.40 -1.93
C ILE A 30 -13.48 -8.00 -1.62
N ALA A 31 -12.65 -8.98 -1.23
CA ALA A 31 -11.27 -8.71 -0.87
C ALA A 31 -10.45 -8.20 -2.07
N TRP A 32 -9.59 -7.21 -1.81
CA TRP A 32 -8.55 -6.78 -2.73
C TRP A 32 -7.19 -7.24 -2.20
N VAL A 33 -6.47 -8.04 -2.97
CA VAL A 33 -5.15 -8.56 -2.59
C VAL A 33 -4.10 -7.93 -3.51
N PRO A 34 -3.41 -6.86 -3.09
CA PRO A 34 -2.41 -6.22 -3.93
C PRO A 34 -1.13 -7.08 -4.04
N PHE A 35 -0.72 -7.43 -5.26
CA PHE A 35 0.63 -7.95 -5.49
C PHE A 35 1.63 -6.81 -5.77
N PHE A 36 2.91 -7.06 -5.50
CA PHE A 36 4.01 -6.08 -5.63
C PHE A 36 3.80 -4.79 -4.81
N PRO A 37 3.46 -4.87 -3.51
CA PRO A 37 3.15 -3.70 -2.68
C PRO A 37 4.32 -2.71 -2.50
N LEU A 38 5.56 -3.17 -2.77
CA LEU A 38 6.80 -2.42 -2.55
C LEU A 38 7.63 -2.22 -3.84
N GLY A 39 7.06 -2.52 -5.00
CA GLY A 39 7.80 -2.56 -6.25
C GLY A 39 7.34 -1.55 -7.30
N GLY A 40 8.22 -1.30 -8.28
CA GLY A 40 7.91 -0.46 -9.42
C GLY A 40 7.97 1.04 -9.17
N PHE A 41 8.70 1.48 -8.14
CA PHE A 41 8.96 2.91 -7.87
C PHE A 41 10.06 3.46 -8.78
N THR A 42 9.90 4.70 -9.24
CA THR A 42 11.02 5.49 -9.77
C THR A 42 11.93 5.96 -8.61
N PRO A 43 13.18 6.38 -8.88
CA PRO A 43 14.06 6.90 -7.83
C PRO A 43 13.45 8.04 -7.02
N LEU A 44 12.71 8.95 -7.68
CA LEU A 44 12.04 10.06 -7.01
C LEU A 44 10.91 9.58 -6.09
N GLN A 45 10.09 8.64 -6.57
CA GLN A 45 9.01 8.06 -5.75
C GLN A 45 9.56 7.30 -4.54
N ALA A 46 10.66 6.57 -4.72
CA ALA A 46 11.33 5.89 -3.62
C ALA A 46 11.89 6.89 -2.60
N GLN A 47 12.43 8.03 -3.06
CA GLN A 47 12.90 9.09 -2.18
C GLN A 47 11.76 9.70 -1.36
N GLU A 48 10.63 10.06 -1.99
CA GLU A 48 9.47 10.61 -1.27
C GLU A 48 8.93 9.64 -0.21
N LEU A 49 8.84 8.33 -0.54
CA LEU A 49 8.46 7.30 0.43
C LEU A 49 9.46 7.22 1.61
N ASN A 50 10.76 7.31 1.33
CA ASN A 50 11.80 7.27 2.36
C ASN A 50 11.74 8.50 3.28
N GLU A 51 11.45 9.68 2.74
CA GLU A 51 11.32 10.91 3.53
C GLU A 51 10.13 10.83 4.49
N VAL A 52 8.98 10.32 4.02
CA VAL A 52 7.82 10.06 4.90
C VAL A 52 8.18 9.05 5.98
N ALA A 53 8.84 7.94 5.62
CA ALA A 53 9.25 6.91 6.58
C ALA A 53 10.19 7.47 7.66
N ALA A 54 11.19 8.27 7.26
CA ALA A 54 12.09 8.93 8.18
C ALA A 54 11.35 9.87 9.15
N SER A 55 10.37 10.64 8.66
CA SER A 55 9.58 11.53 9.51
C SER A 55 8.71 10.82 10.57
N LEU A 56 8.41 9.54 10.33
CA LEU A 56 7.58 8.69 11.20
C LEU A 56 8.41 7.70 12.03
N GLU A 57 9.74 7.77 11.96
CA GLU A 57 10.65 6.80 12.57
C GLU A 57 10.31 5.34 12.21
N ALA A 58 9.83 5.13 10.98
CA ALA A 58 9.38 3.85 10.45
C ALA A 58 10.22 3.43 9.25
N THR A 59 10.13 2.17 8.84
CA THR A 59 10.74 1.72 7.58
C THR A 59 9.86 2.10 6.37
N PRO A 60 10.44 2.30 5.18
CA PRO A 60 9.67 2.52 3.95
C PRO A 60 8.67 1.39 3.68
N MET A 61 9.04 0.16 4.05
CA MET A 61 8.17 -1.01 3.98
C MET A 61 6.95 -0.87 4.89
N GLN A 62 7.15 -0.49 6.15
CA GLN A 62 6.06 -0.26 7.09
C GLN A 62 5.10 0.83 6.59
N VAL A 63 5.63 1.95 6.10
CA VAL A 63 4.80 3.05 5.57
C VAL A 63 3.98 2.61 4.36
N ALA A 64 4.58 1.90 3.40
CA ALA A 64 3.87 1.45 2.21
C ALA A 64 2.76 0.44 2.53
N LEU A 65 3.02 -0.50 3.46
CA LEU A 65 2.02 -1.47 3.90
C LEU A 65 0.92 -0.80 4.75
N ALA A 66 1.28 0.11 5.65
CA ALA A 66 0.34 0.88 6.45
C ALA A 66 -0.58 1.76 5.58
N TRP A 67 -0.05 2.33 4.49
CA TRP A 67 -0.84 3.09 3.52
C TRP A 67 -1.87 2.18 2.83
N LEU A 68 -1.47 0.99 2.38
CA LEU A 68 -2.40 0.05 1.77
C LEU A 68 -3.51 -0.40 2.74
N LEU A 69 -3.21 -0.62 4.01
CA LEU A 69 -4.21 -0.97 5.02
C LEU A 69 -5.20 0.17 5.30
N GLN A 70 -4.74 1.42 5.21
CA GLN A 70 -5.59 2.60 5.39
C GLN A 70 -6.34 3.01 4.11
N ARG A 71 -5.90 2.57 2.93
CA ARG A 71 -6.51 2.93 1.64
C ARG A 71 -7.94 2.41 1.50
N ALA A 72 -8.23 1.19 1.94
CA ALA A 72 -9.56 0.62 1.92
C ALA A 72 -9.70 -0.56 2.89
N PRO A 73 -10.87 -0.75 3.52
CA PRO A 73 -11.08 -1.78 4.54
C PRO A 73 -11.07 -3.21 3.99
N ASN A 74 -11.18 -3.40 2.68
CA ASN A 74 -11.17 -4.70 2.01
C ASN A 74 -9.78 -5.14 1.51
N ILE A 75 -8.72 -4.37 1.81
CA ILE A 75 -7.36 -4.71 1.38
C ILE A 75 -6.75 -5.77 2.30
N LEU A 76 -6.25 -6.85 1.70
CA LEU A 76 -5.55 -7.95 2.37
C LEU A 76 -4.14 -8.10 1.83
N LEU A 77 -3.15 -7.76 2.65
CA LEU A 77 -1.75 -7.74 2.25
C LEU A 77 -1.12 -9.13 2.17
N ILE A 78 -0.25 -9.32 1.17
CA ILE A 78 0.53 -10.55 0.94
C ILE A 78 2.04 -10.28 0.80
N PRO A 79 2.68 -9.52 1.72
CA PRO A 79 4.09 -9.20 1.61
C PRO A 79 4.92 -10.47 1.83
N GLY A 80 5.61 -10.92 0.79
CA GLY A 80 6.52 -12.06 0.87
C GLY A 80 7.84 -11.68 1.52
N THR A 81 8.35 -12.51 2.43
CA THR A 81 9.71 -12.38 2.97
C THR A 81 10.23 -13.72 3.48
N SER A 82 11.53 -13.95 3.33
CA SER A 82 12.26 -15.06 3.99
C SER A 82 13.00 -14.63 5.26
N SER A 83 13.02 -13.32 5.56
CA SER A 83 13.68 -12.73 6.73
C SER A 83 12.71 -12.61 7.89
N ARG A 84 13.11 -13.12 9.07
CA ARG A 84 12.35 -12.97 10.32
C ARG A 84 12.23 -11.50 10.75
N THR A 85 13.24 -10.69 10.45
CA THR A 85 13.23 -9.25 10.74
C THR A 85 12.16 -8.54 9.90
N HIS A 86 12.15 -8.75 8.58
CA HIS A 86 11.12 -8.19 7.71
C HIS A 86 9.73 -8.75 8.05
N LEU A 87 9.62 -10.00 8.52
CA LEU A 87 8.34 -10.53 8.99
C LEU A 87 7.80 -9.72 10.18
N ALA A 88 8.66 -9.40 11.15
CA ALA A 88 8.28 -8.56 12.28
C ALA A 88 7.89 -7.14 11.83
N GLU A 89 8.64 -6.55 10.89
CA GLU A 89 8.32 -5.24 10.30
C GLU A 89 6.97 -5.24 9.55
N ASN A 90 6.70 -6.29 8.75
CA ASN A 90 5.42 -6.47 8.04
C ASN A 90 4.24 -6.51 9.00
N ILE A 91 4.38 -7.23 10.12
CA ILE A 91 3.33 -7.32 11.15
C ILE A 91 3.14 -5.96 11.84
N ALA A 92 4.23 -5.31 12.24
CA ALA A 92 4.19 -4.00 12.89
C ALA A 92 3.58 -2.90 12.01
N ALA A 93 3.63 -3.04 10.68
CA ALA A 93 2.98 -2.10 9.77
C ALA A 93 1.46 -1.96 9.98
N ALA A 94 0.80 -3.01 10.51
CA ALA A 94 -0.64 -2.96 10.80
C ALA A 94 -0.99 -2.05 11.99
N GLU A 95 -0.01 -1.72 12.84
CA GLU A 95 -0.19 -0.85 14.01
C GLU A 95 0.17 0.62 13.69
N LEU A 96 0.80 0.86 12.54
CA LEU A 96 1.20 2.21 12.12
C LEU A 96 0.01 2.97 11.52
N VAL A 97 -0.52 3.92 12.28
CA VAL A 97 -1.53 4.87 11.79
C VAL A 97 -0.81 6.04 11.12
N LEU A 98 -1.10 6.27 9.83
CA LEU A 98 -0.45 7.34 9.08
C LEU A 98 -1.23 8.65 9.32
N PRO A 99 -0.55 9.73 9.74
CA PRO A 99 -1.22 11.01 9.90
C PRO A 99 -1.70 11.54 8.55
N ALA A 100 -2.72 12.40 8.56
CA ALA A 100 -3.30 12.98 7.35
C ALA A 100 -2.27 13.66 6.44
N GLU A 101 -1.23 14.27 7.03
CA GLU A 101 -0.13 14.88 6.27
C GLU A 101 0.72 13.85 5.52
N ALA A 102 1.04 12.72 6.16
CA ALA A 102 1.76 11.64 5.50
C ALA A 102 0.92 11.04 4.37
N LEU A 103 -0.38 10.80 4.59
CA LEU A 103 -1.29 10.32 3.55
C LEU A 103 -1.31 11.27 2.35
N ARG A 104 -1.47 12.57 2.59
CA ARG A 104 -1.47 13.61 1.54
C ARG A 104 -0.16 13.62 0.74
N THR A 105 0.98 13.45 1.40
CA THR A 105 2.28 13.35 0.71
C THR A 105 2.35 12.09 -0.14
N LEU A 106 1.96 10.93 0.41
CA LEU A 106 1.96 9.66 -0.31
C LEU A 106 1.01 9.64 -1.51
N ASP A 107 -0.10 10.40 -1.47
CA ASP A 107 -1.03 10.54 -2.59
C ASP A 107 -0.42 11.26 -3.80
N ASN A 108 0.60 12.09 -3.60
CA ASN A 108 1.30 12.75 -4.69
C ASN A 108 2.21 11.79 -5.48
N ILE A 109 2.69 10.71 -4.86
CA ILE A 109 3.57 9.71 -5.48
C ILE A 109 2.93 9.09 -6.73
N ALA A 110 1.64 8.77 -6.68
CA ALA A 110 0.90 8.21 -7.82
C ALA A 110 0.63 9.24 -8.93
N THR A 111 0.51 10.52 -8.57
CA THR A 111 0.26 11.60 -9.53
C THR A 111 1.52 11.93 -10.34
N ALA A 112 2.71 11.77 -9.75
CA ALA A 112 3.98 11.94 -10.43
C ALA A 112 4.21 10.91 -11.57
N ALA A 113 3.60 9.71 -11.49
CA ALA A 113 3.72 8.67 -12.51
C ALA A 113 2.94 8.96 -13.81
N ARG A 114 2.06 9.98 -13.82
CA ARG A 114 1.24 10.37 -14.98
C ARG A 114 1.80 11.57 -15.77
N ARG A 115 2.96 12.09 -15.40
CA ARG A 115 3.65 13.19 -16.11
C ARG A 115 4.79 12.64 -16.95
#